data_AF-A0A3D1A9P0-F1
#
_entry.id   AF-A0A3D1A9P0-F1
#
_cell.length_a   1.000
_cell.length_b   1.000
_cell.length_c   1.000
_cell.angle_alpha   90.00
_cell.angle_beta   90.00
_cell.angle_gamma   90.00
#
_symmetry.space_group_name_H-M   'P 1'
#
loop_
_entity.id
_entity.type
_entity.pdbx_description
1 polymer ?
#
loop_
_entity_poly.entity_id
_entity_poly.type
_entity_poly.pdbx_seq_one_letter_code
_entity_poly.pdbx_strand_id
1 'polypeptide(L)'
;MKRSGSAPAEEETVELPSRDNDSSQAFSLPGVPMKYMPPQARAKALPPAEAAPAPKPAPAPEAAPAEKPAAAAPALAGSADQAGGDLEYHINAAKKYAFKKKYKSAAAEYGAAIPFLPAGDARAVYLLERQGAMLLRVGSEPKAQEAFAAAIKKAAELKTAGKDLANAHLGLGYCLEKKNNIPEAIKNYEKAAALSPGKKAKARIAKTISDLKAAKK
;
A
#
# COMPACT_ATOMS: atom_id res chain seq x y z
N MET A 1 -9.49 -50.93 -72.57
CA MET A 1 -8.53 -50.90 -71.44
C MET A 1 -9.06 -49.89 -70.44
N LYS A 2 -9.63 -50.29 -69.29
CA LYS A 2 -8.98 -50.54 -67.97
C LYS A 2 -8.15 -49.34 -67.48
N ARG A 3 -8.19 -48.86 -66.23
CA ARG A 3 -8.95 -49.10 -64.98
C ARG A 3 -8.48 -47.98 -64.02
N SER A 4 -9.37 -47.43 -63.20
CA SER A 4 -9.08 -46.95 -61.83
C SER A 4 -10.45 -46.60 -61.23
N GLY A 5 -11.02 -47.28 -60.25
CA GLY A 5 -10.41 -48.06 -59.17
C GLY A 5 -10.81 -47.42 -57.85
N SER A 6 -12.10 -47.41 -57.51
CA SER A 6 -12.61 -47.02 -56.19
C SER A 6 -13.70 -48.00 -55.78
N ALA A 7 -13.42 -48.76 -54.72
CA ALA A 7 -14.34 -49.63 -54.00
C ALA A 7 -13.75 -49.88 -52.59
N PRO A 8 -14.48 -50.48 -51.65
CA PRO A 8 -15.28 -49.77 -50.64
C PRO A 8 -14.95 -50.29 -49.23
N ALA A 9 -15.66 -49.84 -48.20
CA ALA A 9 -16.05 -50.63 -47.00
C ALA A 9 -16.46 -49.69 -45.87
N GLU A 10 -17.37 -49.99 -44.97
CA GLU A 10 -18.49 -50.95 -44.88
C GLU A 10 -19.36 -50.39 -43.74
N GLU A 11 -20.67 -50.53 -43.85
CA GLU A 11 -21.58 -50.40 -42.72
C GLU A 11 -21.25 -51.47 -41.68
N GLU A 12 -21.24 -51.11 -40.39
CA GLU A 12 -21.59 -52.09 -39.37
C GLU A 12 -22.40 -51.43 -38.24
N THR A 13 -23.53 -52.09 -38.01
CA THR A 13 -24.67 -51.78 -37.17
C THR A 13 -24.41 -51.96 -35.68
N VAL A 14 -24.85 -50.96 -34.92
CA VAL A 14 -25.62 -51.00 -33.65
C VAL A 14 -25.75 -52.34 -32.91
N GLU A 15 -25.30 -52.37 -31.64
CA GLU A 15 -26.09 -52.93 -30.52
C GLU A 15 -25.62 -52.39 -29.14
N LEU A 16 -26.57 -51.88 -28.35
CA LEU A 16 -26.45 -51.47 -26.93
C LEU A 16 -26.68 -52.70 -26.02
N PRO A 17 -26.28 -52.65 -24.73
CA PRO A 17 -27.32 -52.44 -23.72
C PRO A 17 -26.92 -51.69 -22.41
N SER A 18 -27.91 -50.94 -21.91
CA SER A 18 -28.39 -50.87 -20.51
C SER A 18 -27.53 -50.18 -19.43
N ARG A 19 -27.99 -49.02 -18.92
CA ARG A 19 -28.79 -48.78 -17.67
C ARG A 19 -27.86 -48.45 -16.48
N ASP A 20 -28.10 -47.48 -15.62
CA ASP A 20 -29.30 -46.88 -15.03
C ASP A 20 -29.07 -45.35 -14.80
N ASN A 21 -30.03 -44.45 -15.07
CA ASN A 21 -31.13 -44.02 -14.19
C ASN A 21 -30.64 -43.49 -12.81
N ASP A 22 -31.02 -42.35 -12.26
CA ASP A 22 -32.19 -41.50 -12.48
C ASP A 22 -31.91 -40.11 -11.90
N SER A 23 -32.51 -39.15 -12.59
CA SER A 23 -32.92 -37.81 -12.20
C SER A 23 -33.45 -37.68 -10.76
N SER A 24 -33.18 -36.54 -10.12
CA SER A 24 -34.24 -35.72 -9.51
C SER A 24 -33.67 -34.40 -9.00
N GLN A 25 -33.94 -33.35 -9.76
CA GLN A 25 -34.08 -32.00 -9.21
C GLN A 25 -35.35 -31.96 -8.34
N ALA A 26 -35.29 -31.24 -7.21
CA ALA A 26 -36.47 -30.75 -6.52
C ALA A 26 -36.25 -29.29 -6.10
N PHE A 27 -37.21 -28.45 -6.49
CA PHE A 27 -37.31 -27.01 -6.29
C PHE A 27 -38.35 -26.72 -5.17
N SER A 28 -38.27 -25.53 -4.53
CA SER A 28 -39.31 -24.81 -3.74
C SER A 28 -39.46 -25.14 -2.23
N LEU A 29 -39.78 -24.27 -1.25
CA LEU A 29 -39.80 -22.81 -0.94
C LEU A 29 -40.22 -22.71 0.60
N PRO A 30 -40.45 -21.55 1.27
CA PRO A 30 -40.15 -21.27 2.70
C PRO A 30 -41.28 -21.57 3.74
N GLY A 31 -40.94 -21.64 5.06
CA GLY A 31 -41.92 -21.55 6.18
C GLY A 31 -41.64 -22.37 7.47
N VAL A 32 -40.95 -21.75 8.45
CA VAL A 32 -40.93 -21.83 9.95
C VAL A 32 -41.93 -22.82 10.63
N PRO A 33 -41.64 -23.58 11.75
CA PRO A 33 -41.09 -23.05 13.00
C PRO A 33 -40.12 -23.87 13.89
N MET A 34 -39.43 -23.10 14.73
CA MET A 34 -38.62 -23.48 15.91
C MET A 34 -39.29 -24.47 16.87
N LYS A 35 -38.49 -25.41 17.43
CA LYS A 35 -38.70 -25.90 18.79
C LYS A 35 -37.39 -26.29 19.48
N TYR A 36 -37.12 -25.60 20.59
CA TYR A 36 -36.06 -25.82 21.58
C TYR A 36 -36.60 -26.71 22.71
N MET A 37 -35.80 -27.65 23.26
CA MET A 37 -35.71 -28.07 24.68
C MET A 37 -34.92 -29.39 24.91
N PRO A 38 -34.41 -29.68 26.13
CA PRO A 38 -33.05 -30.17 26.38
C PRO A 38 -33.00 -31.53 27.15
N PRO A 39 -32.14 -31.74 28.17
CA PRO A 39 -31.03 -32.70 28.19
C PRO A 39 -31.32 -34.00 28.99
N GLN A 40 -30.46 -35.02 28.85
CA GLN A 40 -30.32 -36.05 29.89
C GLN A 40 -28.85 -36.40 30.15
N ALA A 41 -28.49 -36.23 31.43
CA ALA A 41 -27.25 -36.65 32.04
C ALA A 41 -27.39 -38.07 32.62
N ARG A 42 -26.29 -38.82 32.65
CA ARG A 42 -25.86 -39.70 33.76
C ARG A 42 -24.46 -40.24 33.43
N ALA A 43 -23.41 -39.67 34.03
CA ALA A 43 -22.88 -39.99 35.36
C ALA A 43 -21.95 -41.21 35.34
N LYS A 44 -20.66 -40.96 35.56
CA LYS A 44 -19.81 -41.60 36.59
C LYS A 44 -18.49 -40.83 36.74
N ALA A 45 -18.11 -40.60 38.00
CA ALA A 45 -16.99 -39.78 38.46
C ALA A 45 -15.84 -40.71 38.93
N LEU A 46 -14.53 -40.40 38.73
CA LEU A 46 -13.54 -39.77 39.66
C LEU A 46 -12.15 -40.44 39.36
N PRO A 47 -10.95 -39.98 39.83
CA PRO A 47 -10.46 -38.64 40.22
C PRO A 47 -9.02 -38.35 39.63
N PRO A 48 -8.08 -37.56 40.24
CA PRO A 48 -7.46 -36.41 39.59
C PRO A 48 -5.97 -36.58 39.23
N ALA A 49 -5.49 -36.02 38.12
CA ALA A 49 -4.05 -35.77 37.94
C ALA A 49 -3.75 -34.79 36.80
N GLU A 50 -2.84 -33.88 37.11
CA GLU A 50 -1.88 -33.22 36.23
C GLU A 50 -2.34 -32.18 35.19
N ALA A 51 -1.78 -30.98 35.38
CA ALA A 51 -1.78 -29.88 34.44
C ALA A 51 -1.08 -30.28 33.13
N ALA A 52 -1.81 -30.19 32.02
CA ALA A 52 -1.27 -30.27 30.68
C ALA A 52 -1.36 -28.89 29.99
N PRO A 53 -0.38 -28.55 29.12
CA PRO A 53 -0.24 -27.23 28.52
C PRO A 53 -1.27 -26.96 27.40
N ALA A 54 -1.46 -25.67 27.13
CA ALA A 54 -2.41 -25.09 26.17
C ALA A 54 -2.41 -25.75 24.77
N PRO A 55 -3.59 -25.92 24.13
CA PRO A 55 -3.68 -26.33 22.73
C PRO A 55 -3.32 -25.18 21.78
N LYS A 56 -2.56 -25.53 20.73
CA LYS A 56 -2.15 -24.65 19.63
C LYS A 56 -3.38 -24.10 18.88
N PRO A 57 -3.37 -22.83 18.43
CA PRO A 57 -4.45 -22.26 17.64
C PRO A 57 -4.47 -22.81 16.21
N ALA A 58 -5.67 -23.18 15.76
CA ALA A 58 -6.00 -23.54 14.37
C ALA A 58 -5.93 -22.30 13.44
N PRO A 59 -5.70 -22.51 12.12
CA PRO A 59 -5.28 -21.46 11.19
C PRO A 59 -6.40 -20.49 10.78
N ALA A 60 -6.00 -19.24 10.55
CA ALA A 60 -6.85 -18.14 10.09
C ALA A 60 -7.32 -18.32 8.63
N PRO A 61 -8.50 -17.77 8.25
CA PRO A 61 -8.99 -17.83 6.88
C PRO A 61 -8.27 -16.83 5.96
N GLU A 62 -7.82 -17.39 4.85
CA GLU A 62 -7.44 -16.85 3.53
C GLU A 62 -7.49 -15.32 3.31
N ALA A 63 -6.29 -14.77 3.07
CA ALA A 63 -6.08 -13.43 2.57
C ALA A 63 -6.30 -13.37 1.05
N ALA A 64 -7.08 -12.38 0.61
CA ALA A 64 -7.21 -11.96 -0.79
C ALA A 64 -5.83 -11.60 -1.41
N PRO A 65 -5.64 -11.78 -2.72
CA PRO A 65 -4.32 -11.80 -3.33
C PRO A 65 -3.62 -10.43 -3.25
N ALA A 66 -2.46 -10.44 -2.61
CA ALA A 66 -1.50 -9.35 -2.61
C ALA A 66 -1.00 -9.09 -4.04
N GLU A 67 -1.26 -7.90 -4.58
CA GLU A 67 -0.49 -7.35 -5.70
C GLU A 67 0.96 -7.24 -5.21
N LYS A 68 1.86 -8.03 -5.80
CA LYS A 68 3.29 -8.08 -5.48
C LYS A 68 3.85 -6.66 -5.36
N PRO A 69 4.57 -6.31 -4.28
CA PRO A 69 5.47 -5.16 -4.34
C PRO A 69 6.49 -5.50 -5.43
N ALA A 70 6.60 -4.65 -6.45
CA ALA A 70 7.66 -4.75 -7.43
C ALA A 70 8.99 -4.58 -6.69
N ALA A 71 9.56 -5.70 -6.26
CA ALA A 71 10.96 -5.81 -5.92
C ALA A 71 11.73 -5.64 -7.23
N ALA A 72 12.27 -4.45 -7.43
CA ALA A 72 13.32 -4.21 -8.40
C ALA A 72 14.35 -3.31 -7.71
N ALA A 73 15.17 -3.94 -6.87
CA ALA A 73 16.57 -3.59 -6.87
C ALA A 73 17.26 -4.65 -7.71
N PRO A 74 17.85 -4.25 -8.84
CA PRO A 74 19.16 -4.78 -9.16
C PRO A 74 20.18 -3.66 -9.21
N ALA A 75 21.43 -4.05 -8.96
CA ALA A 75 22.66 -3.31 -9.23
C ALA A 75 22.58 -2.50 -10.52
N LEU A 76 23.37 -1.43 -10.68
CA LEU A 76 23.99 -1.11 -11.98
C LEU A 76 25.04 0.00 -11.86
N ALA A 77 26.27 -0.36 -12.22
CA ALA A 77 27.26 0.55 -12.75
C ALA A 77 26.85 0.88 -14.20
N GLY A 78 25.96 1.86 -14.36
CA GLY A 78 25.56 2.43 -15.65
C GLY A 78 26.34 3.71 -15.95
N SER A 79 26.50 4.05 -17.23
CA SER A 79 27.04 5.35 -17.64
C SER A 79 26.14 6.49 -17.14
N ALA A 80 26.70 7.69 -16.96
CA ALA A 80 25.95 8.85 -16.43
C ALA A 80 24.66 9.17 -17.21
N ASP A 81 24.64 8.91 -18.53
CA ASP A 81 23.44 9.02 -19.37
C ASP A 81 22.33 8.02 -19.00
N GLN A 82 22.69 6.78 -18.67
CA GLN A 82 21.72 5.77 -18.23
C GLN A 82 21.16 6.10 -16.84
N ALA A 83 22.01 6.54 -15.91
CA ALA A 83 21.56 6.97 -14.59
C ALA A 83 20.59 8.17 -14.67
N GLY A 84 20.83 9.11 -15.60
CA GLY A 84 19.89 10.19 -15.89
C GLY A 84 18.56 9.70 -16.46
N GLY A 85 18.59 8.69 -17.34
CA GLY A 85 17.41 8.04 -17.88
C GLY A 85 16.58 7.31 -16.81
N ASP A 86 17.24 6.54 -15.95
CA ASP A 86 16.61 5.80 -14.84
C ASP A 86 15.99 6.75 -13.82
N LEU A 87 16.67 7.86 -13.50
CA LEU A 87 16.16 8.92 -12.64
C LEU A 87 14.81 9.47 -13.17
N GLU A 88 14.78 9.93 -14.42
CA GLU A 88 13.58 10.51 -15.00
C GLU A 88 12.46 9.48 -15.18
N TYR A 89 12.82 8.23 -15.49
CA TYR A 89 11.86 7.12 -15.53
C TYR A 89 11.12 6.97 -14.19
N HIS A 90 11.85 6.86 -13.07
CA HIS A 90 11.26 6.72 -11.75
C HIS A 90 10.44 7.95 -11.35
N ILE A 91 10.92 9.16 -11.63
CA ILE A 91 10.17 10.39 -11.34
C ILE A 91 8.84 10.43 -12.11
N ASN A 92 8.85 10.07 -13.39
CA ASN A 92 7.65 10.08 -14.23
C ASN A 92 6.68 8.95 -13.84
N ALA A 93 7.19 7.77 -13.49
CA ALA A 93 6.40 6.69 -12.92
C ALA A 93 5.73 7.12 -11.60
N ALA A 94 6.48 7.76 -10.69
CA ALA A 94 5.97 8.28 -9.43
C ALA A 94 4.81 9.26 -9.64
N LYS A 95 4.96 10.23 -10.55
CA LYS A 95 3.91 11.19 -10.92
C LYS A 95 2.68 10.50 -11.49
N LYS A 96 2.86 9.51 -12.37
CA LYS A 96 1.78 8.73 -12.97
C LYS A 96 1.00 7.94 -11.91
N TYR A 97 1.70 7.31 -10.97
CA TYR A 97 1.05 6.62 -9.84
C TYR A 97 0.35 7.58 -8.89
N ALA A 98 0.95 8.74 -8.61
CA ALA A 98 0.32 9.77 -7.78
C ALA A 98 -0.98 10.30 -8.41
N PHE A 99 -1.00 10.50 -9.74
CA PHE A 99 -2.21 10.88 -10.48
C PHE A 99 -3.29 9.80 -10.40
N LYS A 100 -2.91 8.52 -10.48
CA LYS A 100 -3.79 7.37 -10.29
C LYS A 100 -4.16 7.09 -8.82
N LYS A 101 -3.78 7.96 -7.88
CA LYS A 101 -3.96 7.79 -6.43
C LYS A 101 -3.32 6.53 -5.84
N LYS A 102 -2.41 5.88 -6.58
CA LYS A 102 -1.60 4.74 -6.11
C LYS A 102 -0.42 5.25 -5.27
N TYR A 103 -0.71 5.78 -4.09
CA TYR A 103 0.27 6.50 -3.27
C TYR A 103 1.42 5.63 -2.75
N LYS A 104 1.16 4.35 -2.48
CA LYS A 104 2.22 3.39 -2.08
C LYS A 104 3.26 3.23 -3.18
N SER A 105 2.82 2.97 -4.41
CA SER A 105 3.68 2.87 -5.59
C SER A 105 4.39 4.20 -5.86
N ALA A 106 3.67 5.32 -5.79
CA ALA A 106 4.28 6.63 -5.99
C ALA A 106 5.41 6.93 -5.00
N ALA A 107 5.23 6.60 -3.71
CA ALA A 107 6.27 6.76 -2.71
C ALA A 107 7.50 5.87 -2.99
N ALA A 108 7.28 4.63 -3.45
CA ALA A 108 8.35 3.72 -3.81
C ALA A 108 9.19 4.26 -4.98
N GLU A 109 8.54 4.72 -6.04
CA GLU A 109 9.22 5.28 -7.22
C GLU A 109 9.99 6.57 -6.88
N TYR A 110 9.43 7.47 -6.05
CA TYR A 110 10.19 8.63 -5.58
C TYR A 110 11.43 8.24 -4.77
N GLY A 111 11.36 7.17 -3.97
CA GLY A 111 12.52 6.63 -3.25
C GLY A 111 13.54 5.98 -4.17
N ALA A 112 13.08 5.26 -5.20
CA ALA A 112 13.95 4.61 -6.20
C ALA A 112 14.70 5.63 -7.07
N ALA A 113 14.16 6.83 -7.26
CA ALA A 113 14.81 7.91 -7.99
C ALA A 113 16.03 8.52 -7.25
N ILE A 114 16.05 8.50 -5.91
CA ILE A 114 17.10 9.13 -5.09
C ILE A 114 18.52 8.61 -5.37
N PRO A 115 18.80 7.30 -5.45
CA PRO A 115 20.16 6.79 -5.70
C PRO A 115 20.75 7.20 -7.05
N PHE A 116 19.93 7.57 -8.03
CA PHE A 116 20.38 8.02 -9.35
C PHE A 116 20.74 9.51 -9.39
N LEU A 117 20.49 10.26 -8.30
CA LEU A 117 20.87 11.66 -8.23
C LEU A 117 22.37 11.84 -7.96
N PRO A 118 23.04 12.76 -8.67
CA PRO A 118 24.41 13.11 -8.34
C PRO A 118 24.47 13.78 -6.96
N ALA A 119 25.58 13.55 -6.25
CA ALA A 119 25.83 14.20 -4.98
C ALA A 119 25.87 15.72 -5.18
N GLY A 120 24.99 16.45 -4.50
CA GLY A 120 24.87 17.91 -4.66
C GLY A 120 23.57 18.38 -5.33
N ASP A 121 22.78 17.47 -5.92
CA ASP A 121 21.58 17.86 -6.65
C ASP A 121 20.43 18.29 -5.72
N ALA A 122 19.97 19.53 -5.89
CA ALA A 122 18.84 20.10 -5.17
C ALA A 122 17.53 19.32 -5.37
N ARG A 123 17.40 18.56 -6.48
CA ARG A 123 16.25 17.68 -6.74
C ARG A 123 16.07 16.63 -5.64
N ALA A 124 17.12 16.26 -4.90
CA ALA A 124 17.01 15.34 -3.77
C ALA A 124 15.99 15.81 -2.72
N VAL A 125 15.96 17.12 -2.44
CA VAL A 125 15.02 17.71 -1.48
C VAL A 125 13.59 17.58 -1.98
N TYR A 126 13.36 17.85 -3.27
CA TYR A 126 12.07 17.68 -3.92
C TYR A 126 11.59 16.22 -3.88
N LEU A 127 12.45 15.25 -4.22
CA LEU A 127 12.06 13.83 -4.23
C LEU A 127 11.69 13.31 -2.83
N LEU A 128 12.49 13.66 -1.82
CA LEU A 128 12.23 13.27 -0.43
C LEU A 128 10.95 13.91 0.10
N GLU A 129 10.71 15.20 -0.21
CA GLU A 129 9.45 15.87 0.14
C GLU A 129 8.24 15.18 -0.51
N ARG A 130 8.34 14.85 -1.81
CA ARG A 130 7.27 14.18 -2.54
C ARG A 130 7.02 12.78 -2.03
N GLN A 131 8.07 12.03 -1.71
CA GLN A 131 7.98 10.73 -1.07
C GLN A 131 7.24 10.83 0.27
N GLY A 132 7.63 11.77 1.14
CA GLY A 132 6.97 12.03 2.42
C GLY A 132 5.49 12.39 2.26
N ALA A 133 5.16 13.24 1.28
CA ALA A 133 3.78 13.61 0.98
C ALA A 133 2.95 12.41 0.51
N MET A 134 3.52 11.49 -0.29
CA MET A 134 2.83 10.27 -0.69
C MET A 134 2.65 9.32 0.51
N LEU A 135 3.65 9.18 1.38
CA LEU A 135 3.58 8.36 2.59
C LEU A 135 2.51 8.86 3.57
N LEU A 136 2.32 10.17 3.69
CA LEU A 136 1.19 10.74 4.45
C LEU A 136 -0.16 10.29 3.89
N ARG A 137 -0.33 10.29 2.57
CA ARG A 137 -1.57 9.85 1.93
C ARG A 137 -1.82 8.34 2.07
N VAL A 138 -0.75 7.56 2.25
CA VAL A 138 -0.84 6.13 2.60
C VAL A 138 -1.24 5.92 4.07
N GLY A 139 -1.07 6.94 4.93
CA GLY A 139 -1.23 6.82 6.38
C GLY A 139 0.03 6.32 7.09
N SER A 140 1.18 6.27 6.41
CA SER A 140 2.46 5.87 7.03
C SER A 140 3.18 7.09 7.60
N GLU A 141 2.62 7.64 8.68
CA GLU A 141 3.13 8.82 9.39
C GLU A 141 4.60 8.72 9.85
N PRO A 142 5.10 7.60 10.43
CA PRO A 142 6.51 7.53 10.84
C PRO A 142 7.45 7.61 9.64
N LYS A 143 7.17 6.87 8.56
CA LYS A 143 7.99 6.92 7.34
C LYS A 143 7.92 8.29 6.66
N ALA A 144 6.74 8.94 6.69
CA ALA A 144 6.60 10.28 6.17
C ALA A 144 7.44 11.29 6.98
N GLN A 145 7.44 11.18 8.31
CA GLN A 145 8.27 12.01 9.18
C GLN A 145 9.76 11.85 8.85
N GLU A 146 10.24 10.62 8.68
CA GLU A 146 11.62 10.33 8.29
C GLU A 146 11.96 10.94 6.93
N ALA A 147 11.08 10.82 5.93
CA ALA A 147 11.30 11.40 4.61
C ALA A 147 11.37 12.93 4.66
N PHE A 148 10.49 13.60 5.41
CA PHE A 148 10.56 15.06 5.58
C PHE A 148 11.79 15.51 6.35
N ALA A 149 12.19 14.78 7.40
CA ALA A 149 13.40 15.07 8.15
C ALA A 149 14.65 14.92 7.26
N ALA A 150 14.69 13.87 6.43
CA ALA A 150 15.74 13.67 5.44
C ALA A 150 15.78 14.80 4.40
N ALA A 151 14.62 15.27 3.91
CA ALA A 151 14.53 16.40 3.00
C ALA A 151 15.10 17.68 3.62
N ILE A 152 14.75 17.99 4.87
CA ILE A 152 15.26 19.15 5.61
C ILE A 152 16.78 19.04 5.81
N LYS A 153 17.28 17.87 6.20
CA LYS A 153 18.71 17.61 6.37
C LYS A 153 19.45 17.82 5.05
N LYS A 154 18.96 17.26 3.95
CA LYS A 154 19.55 17.44 2.62
C LYS A 154 19.53 18.90 2.18
N ALA A 155 18.46 19.62 2.42
CA ALA A 155 18.40 21.05 2.09
C ALA A 155 19.44 21.86 2.87
N ALA A 156 19.68 21.51 4.14
CA ALA A 156 20.72 22.14 4.95
C ALA A 156 22.13 21.81 4.44
N GLU A 157 22.39 20.55 4.08
CA GLU A 157 23.67 20.12 3.47
C GLU A 157 23.96 20.85 2.16
N LEU A 158 22.94 21.01 1.31
CA LEU A 158 23.05 21.66 0.00
C LEU A 158 22.92 23.20 0.08
N LYS A 159 22.66 23.75 1.27
CA LYS A 159 22.38 25.18 1.50
C LYS A 159 21.27 25.71 0.57
N THR A 160 20.30 24.86 0.24
CA THR A 160 19.17 25.22 -0.63
C THR A 160 18.01 25.72 0.21
N ALA A 161 17.46 26.87 -0.17
CA ALA A 161 16.19 27.37 0.35
C ALA A 161 15.18 27.41 -0.79
N GLY A 162 13.91 27.21 -0.47
CA GLY A 162 12.86 27.28 -1.48
C GLY A 162 11.55 26.64 -1.05
N LYS A 163 10.67 26.49 -2.04
CA LYS A 163 9.32 25.93 -1.85
C LYS A 163 9.36 24.48 -1.34
N ASP A 164 10.31 23.68 -1.80
CA ASP A 164 10.39 22.26 -1.40
C ASP A 164 10.81 22.11 0.07
N LEU A 165 11.77 22.91 0.53
CA LEU A 165 12.11 22.98 1.95
C LEU A 165 10.95 23.51 2.81
N ALA A 166 10.22 24.52 2.31
CA ALA A 166 9.02 25.01 2.98
C ALA A 166 7.95 23.91 3.12
N ASN A 167 7.72 23.13 2.06
CA ASN A 167 6.78 22.01 2.08
C ASN A 167 7.26 20.87 2.99
N ALA A 168 8.56 20.59 3.05
CA ALA A 168 9.11 19.58 3.96
C ALA A 168 8.90 19.96 5.44
N HIS A 169 9.14 21.23 5.80
CA HIS A 169 8.81 21.74 7.14
C HIS A 169 7.30 21.68 7.42
N LEU A 170 6.46 22.00 6.43
CA LEU A 170 5.01 21.89 6.57
C LEU A 170 4.57 20.44 6.80
N GLY A 171 5.11 19.49 6.03
CA GLY A 171 4.85 18.07 6.18
C GLY A 171 5.31 17.50 7.52
N LEU A 172 6.50 17.90 7.99
CA LEU A 172 7.00 17.53 9.31
C LEU A 172 6.13 18.13 10.43
N GLY A 173 5.73 19.39 10.30
CA GLY A 173 4.80 20.06 11.23
C GLY A 173 3.48 19.30 11.36
N TYR A 174 2.92 18.85 10.23
CA TYR A 174 1.70 18.05 10.21
C TYR A 174 1.87 16.67 10.88
N CYS A 175 2.98 15.97 10.64
CA CYS A 175 3.27 14.72 11.33
C CYS A 175 3.37 14.92 12.86
N LEU A 176 4.00 16.01 13.30
CA LEU A 176 4.18 16.32 14.72
C LEU A 176 2.86 16.74 15.39
N GLU A 177 2.04 17.51 14.68
CA GLU A 177 0.69 17.88 15.12
C GLU A 177 -0.16 16.65 15.37
N LYS A 178 -0.15 15.68 14.43
CA LYS A 178 -0.86 14.41 14.59
C LYS A 178 -0.35 13.57 15.76
N LYS A 179 0.95 13.64 16.05
CA LYS A 179 1.57 13.02 17.24
C LYS A 179 1.32 13.79 18.53
N ASN A 180 0.49 14.84 18.49
CA ASN A 180 0.21 15.74 19.61
C ASN A 180 1.44 16.50 20.14
N ASN A 181 2.55 16.52 19.37
CA ASN A 181 3.73 17.32 19.68
C ASN A 181 3.58 18.74 19.10
N ILE A 182 2.58 19.46 19.63
CA ILE A 182 2.20 20.81 19.18
C ILE A 182 3.36 21.83 19.24
N PRO A 183 4.22 21.87 20.28
CA PRO A 183 5.31 22.86 20.33
C PRO A 183 6.29 22.73 19.16
N GLU A 184 6.66 21.50 18.79
CA GLU A 184 7.55 21.26 17.65
C GLU A 184 6.83 21.43 16.31
N ALA A 185 5.54 21.12 16.25
CA ALA A 185 4.71 21.38 15.07
C ALA A 185 4.70 22.88 14.73
N ILE A 186 4.45 23.74 15.74
CA ILE A 186 4.46 25.20 15.57
C ILE A 186 5.82 25.68 15.05
N LYS A 187 6.94 25.23 15.64
CA LYS A 187 8.29 25.61 15.17
C LYS A 187 8.52 25.26 13.70
N ASN A 188 8.03 24.09 13.27
CA ASN A 188 8.15 23.67 11.87
C ASN A 188 7.24 24.48 10.94
N TYR A 189 6.00 24.77 11.35
CA TYR A 189 5.12 25.64 10.59
C TYR A 189 5.67 27.07 10.48
N GLU A 190 6.28 27.62 11.53
CA GLU A 190 6.92 28.94 11.50
C GLU A 190 8.07 28.98 10.46
N LYS A 191 8.92 27.94 10.43
CA LYS A 191 9.95 27.79 9.39
C LYS A 191 9.36 27.67 7.98
N ALA A 192 8.30 26.89 7.82
CA ALA A 192 7.61 26.75 6.53
C ALA A 192 7.03 28.09 6.05
N ALA A 193 6.48 28.90 6.94
CA ALA A 193 5.95 30.22 6.62
C ALA A 193 7.07 31.21 6.21
N ALA A 194 8.24 31.16 6.86
CA ALA A 194 9.39 31.98 6.49
C ALA A 194 9.88 31.68 5.07
N LEU A 195 9.95 30.39 4.72
CA LEU A 195 10.48 29.90 3.44
C LEU A 195 9.47 29.89 2.28
N SER A 196 8.18 29.96 2.59
CA SER A 196 7.13 29.92 1.57
C SER A 196 7.18 31.16 0.65
N PRO A 197 7.19 31.03 -0.69
CA PRO A 197 7.21 32.19 -1.57
C PRO A 197 5.84 32.88 -1.70
N GLY A 198 4.73 32.19 -1.37
CA GLY A 198 3.37 32.69 -1.63
C GLY A 198 2.66 33.26 -0.41
N LYS A 199 2.12 34.48 -0.52
CA LYS A 199 1.31 35.14 0.54
C LYS A 199 0.14 34.28 1.03
N LYS A 200 -0.58 33.62 0.11
CA LYS A 200 -1.70 32.71 0.44
C LYS A 200 -1.23 31.50 1.27
N ALA A 201 -0.09 30.91 0.92
CA ALA A 201 0.47 29.79 1.69
C ALA A 201 0.89 30.24 3.09
N LYS A 202 1.60 31.37 3.20
CA LYS A 202 1.96 31.98 4.50
C LYS A 202 0.74 32.23 5.38
N ALA A 203 -0.32 32.82 4.82
CA ALA A 203 -1.55 33.09 5.55
C ALA A 203 -2.23 31.81 6.07
N ARG A 204 -2.27 30.74 5.26
CA ARG A 204 -2.81 29.44 5.69
C ARG A 204 -2.00 28.86 6.84
N ILE A 205 -0.67 28.86 6.73
CA ILE A 205 0.22 28.34 7.77
C ILE A 205 0.11 29.17 9.05
N ALA A 206 0.05 30.50 8.93
CA ALA A 206 -0.13 31.40 10.07
C ALA A 206 -1.45 31.15 10.80
N LYS A 207 -2.55 30.89 10.06
CA LYS A 207 -3.83 30.50 10.65
C LYS A 207 -3.70 29.19 11.43
N THR A 208 -3.09 28.16 10.83
CA THR A 208 -2.83 26.88 11.52
C THR A 208 -2.02 27.09 12.80
N ILE A 209 -0.99 27.92 12.78
CA ILE A 209 -0.20 28.23 13.98
C ILE A 209 -1.07 28.90 15.07
N SER A 210 -1.91 29.86 14.71
CA SER A 210 -2.81 30.53 15.66
C SER A 210 -3.83 29.56 16.26
N ASP A 211 -4.44 28.70 15.43
CA ASP A 211 -5.42 27.70 15.86
C ASP A 211 -4.78 26.71 16.86
N LEU A 212 -3.55 26.25 16.58
CA LEU A 212 -2.79 25.36 17.47
C LEU A 212 -2.35 26.02 18.78
N LYS A 213 -2.01 27.32 18.75
CA LYS A 213 -1.70 28.10 19.96
C LYS A 213 -2.94 28.30 20.82
N ALA A 214 -4.10 28.50 20.21
CA ALA A 214 -5.37 28.66 20.91
C ALA A 214 -5.87 27.35 21.55
N ALA A 215 -5.72 26.22 20.86
CA ALA A 215 -6.13 24.90 21.36
C ALA A 215 -5.30 24.37 22.54
N LYS A 216 -4.19 25.05 22.89
CA LYS A 216 -3.33 24.73 24.03
C LYS A 216 -3.56 25.59 25.28
N LYS A 217 -4.47 26.57 25.20
CA LYS A 217 -4.98 27.31 26.36
C LYS A 217 -6.17 26.57 26.97
#